data_AF-Q9A016-F1
#
_entry.id   AF-Q9A016-F1
#
_cell.length_a   1.000
_cell.length_b   1.000
_cell.length_c   1.000
_cell.angle_alpha   90.00
_cell.angle_beta   90.00
_cell.angle_gamma   90.00
#
_symmetry.space_group_name_H-M   'P 1'
#
loop_
_entity.id
_entity.type
_entity.pdbx_description
1 polymer ?
#
loop_
_entity_poly.entity_id
_entity_poly.type
_entity_poly.pdbx_seq_one_letter_code
_entity_poly.pdbx_strand_id
1 'polypeptide(L)' 'MEMMSRPTQEVLTFSKIIRRWIVGDETIGGKKKFIFRDDTPEDVLELYQKIKNKLDFAY' A
#
# COMPACT_ATOMS: atom_id res chain seq x y z
N MET A 1 5.07 -27.97 -8.23
CA MET A 1 4.97 -27.15 -7.00
C MET A 1 4.68 -25.74 -7.45
N GLU A 2 3.41 -25.31 -7.37
CA GLU A 2 3.09 -23.89 -7.47
C GLU A 2 3.82 -23.21 -6.31
N MET A 3 4.90 -22.51 -6.65
CA MET A 3 5.59 -21.64 -5.73
C MET A 3 4.57 -20.52 -5.44
N MET A 4 3.71 -20.73 -4.44
CA MET A 4 2.90 -19.66 -3.90
C MET A 4 3.91 -18.62 -3.45
N SER A 5 4.14 -17.60 -4.29
CA SER A 5 4.92 -16.43 -3.95
C SER A 5 4.26 -15.85 -2.71
N ARG A 6 4.76 -16.27 -1.55
CA ARG A 6 4.22 -15.80 -0.28
C ARG A 6 4.31 -14.30 -0.35
N PRO A 7 3.18 -13.57 -0.20
CA PRO A 7 3.22 -12.13 -0.27
C PRO A 7 4.25 -11.65 0.75
N THR A 8 5.15 -10.77 0.32
CA THR A 8 6.18 -10.20 1.18
C THR A 8 5.50 -9.57 2.40
N GLN A 9 6.23 -9.48 3.51
CA GLN A 9 5.67 -8.93 4.74
C GLN A 9 5.10 -7.52 4.53
N GLU A 10 5.70 -6.75 3.62
CA GLU A 10 5.22 -5.47 3.10
C GLU A 10 3.86 -5.55 2.41
N VAL A 11 3.66 -6.50 1.49
CA VAL A 11 2.38 -6.71 0.78
C VAL A 11 1.27 -7.11 1.74
N LEU A 12 1.59 -7.94 2.72
CA LEU A 12 0.67 -8.31 3.80
C LEU A 12 0.32 -7.12 4.68
N THR A 13 1.31 -6.32 5.05
CA THR A 13 1.13 -5.09 5.84
C THR A 13 0.25 -4.10 5.08
N PHE A 14 0.52 -3.90 3.79
CA PHE A 14 -0.31 -3.07 2.92
C PHE A 14 -1.75 -3.58 2.88
N SER A 15 -1.95 -4.86 2.60
CA SER A 15 -3.29 -5.43 2.40
C SER A 15 -4.12 -5.52 3.69
N LYS A 16 -3.49 -5.76 4.85
CA LYS A 16 -4.19 -5.94 6.13
C LYS A 16 -4.35 -4.65 6.93
N ILE A 17 -3.31 -3.81 6.91
CA ILE A 17 -3.25 -2.59 7.73
C ILE A 17 -3.60 -1.41 6.84
N ILE A 18 -2.80 -1.12 5.81
CA ILE A 18 -2.88 0.14 5.06
C ILE A 18 -4.16 0.23 4.21
N ARG A 19 -4.57 -0.87 3.58
CA ARG A 19 -5.73 -0.94 2.68
C ARG A 19 -7.03 -0.45 3.30
N ARG A 20 -7.25 -0.65 4.61
CA ARG A 20 -8.47 -0.20 5.29
C ARG A 20 -8.56 1.33 5.43
N TRP A 21 -7.42 2.00 5.33
CA TRP A 21 -7.30 3.46 5.44
C TRP A 21 -7.34 4.14 4.07
N ILE A 22 -7.24 3.38 2.98
CA ILE A 22 -7.34 3.89 1.63
C ILE A 22 -8.82 4.01 1.27
N VAL A 23 -9.29 5.22 0.99
CA VAL A 23 -10.67 5.48 0.52
C VAL A 23 -10.79 5.46 -0.98
N GLY A 24 -9.67 5.62 -1.67
CA GLY A 24 -9.62 5.61 -3.13
C GLY A 24 -8.20 5.72 -3.63
N ASP A 25 -8.05 5.70 -4.94
CA ASP A 25 -6.80 6.01 -5.61
C ASP A 25 -7.08 6.97 -6.76
N GLU A 26 -6.15 7.90 -6.96
CA GLU A 26 -6.18 8.86 -8.05
C GLU A 26 -4.94 8.66 -8.90
N THR A 27 -5.12 8.56 -10.20
CA THR A 27 -4.01 8.51 -11.15
C THR A 27 -3.74 9.91 -11.65
N ILE A 28 -2.68 10.53 -11.13
CA ILE A 28 -2.30 11.90 -11.49
C ILE A 28 -1.04 11.81 -12.34
N GLY A 29 -1.14 12.14 -13.63
CA GLY A 29 0.02 12.17 -14.54
C GLY A 29 0.75 10.83 -14.66
N GLY A 30 0.01 9.73 -14.69
CA GLY A 30 0.56 8.37 -14.80
C GLY A 30 1.12 7.80 -13.49
N LYS A 31 1.04 8.53 -12.37
CA LYS A 31 1.41 8.04 -11.03
C LYS A 31 0.16 7.73 -10.22
N LYS A 32 0.07 6.51 -9.70
CA LYS A 32 -1.00 6.10 -8.80
C LYS A 32 -0.77 6.70 -7.41
N LYS A 33 -1.71 7.51 -6.93
CA LYS A 33 -1.68 8.12 -5.60
C LYS A 33 -2.86 7.59 -4.80
N PHE A 34 -2.58 6.88 -3.71
CA PHE A 34 -3.63 6.42 -2.81
C PHE A 34 -4.13 7.59 -1.96
N ILE A 35 -5.45 7.72 -1.88
CA ILE A 35 -6.16 8.69 -1.05
C ILE A 35 -6.44 8.00 0.29
N PHE A 36 -5.88 8.55 1.35
CA PHE A 36 -6.07 8.06 2.71
C PHE A 36 -7.24 8.77 3.39
N ARG A 37 -7.86 8.13 4.38
CA ARG A 37 -8.83 8.77 5.28
C ARG A 37 -8.15 9.90 6.06
N ASP A 38 -8.90 10.95 6.36
CA ASP A 38 -8.41 12.04 7.22
C ASP A 38 -8.05 11.54 8.64
N ASP A 39 -8.80 10.55 9.13
CA ASP A 39 -8.59 9.85 10.41
C ASP A 39 -7.38 8.88 10.39
N THR A 40 -6.62 8.81 9.29
CA THR A 40 -5.50 7.86 9.19
C THR A 40 -4.38 8.28 10.13
N PRO A 41 -3.95 7.40 11.06
CA PRO A 41 -2.86 7.73 11.99
C PRO A 41 -1.53 7.88 11.23
N GLU A 42 -0.68 8.77 11.74
CA GLU A 42 0.63 9.08 11.14
C GLU A 42 1.52 7.83 11.00
N ASP A 43 1.49 6.91 11.97
CA ASP A 43 2.19 5.62 11.88
C ASP A 43 1.84 4.82 10.62
N VAL A 44 0.58 4.85 10.18
CA VAL A 44 0.15 4.13 8.97
C VAL A 44 0.70 4.81 7.71
N LEU A 45 0.72 6.15 7.70
CA LEU A 45 1.31 6.91 6.61
C LEU A 45 2.82 6.68 6.52
N GLU A 46 3.50 6.62 7.66
CA GLU A 46 4.94 6.33 7.73
C GLU A 46 5.24 4.90 7.29
N LEU A 47 4.44 3.92 7.76
CA LEU A 47 4.51 2.53 7.29
C LEU A 47 4.34 2.46 5.77
N TYR A 48 3.33 3.13 5.22
CA TYR A 48 3.12 3.21 3.78
C TYR A 48 4.34 3.79 3.06
N GLN A 49 4.90 4.90 3.55
CA GLN A 49 6.11 5.53 2.98
C GLN A 49 7.32 4.58 2.99
N LYS A 50 7.49 3.78 4.05
CA LYS A 50 8.58 2.80 4.18
C LYS A 50 8.40 1.61 3.21
N ILE A 51 7.18 1.14 3.04
CA ILE A 51 6.91 -0.04 2.22
C ILE A 51 6.58 0.29 0.76
N LYS A 52 6.13 1.51 0.40
CA LYS A 52 5.72 1.87 -0.97
C LYS A 52 6.80 1.65 -2.02
N ASN A 53 8.07 1.76 -1.63
CA ASN A 53 9.21 1.57 -2.53
C ASN A 53 9.53 0.08 -2.73
N LYS A 54 9.12 -0.77 -1.77
CA LYS A 54 9.28 -2.23 -1.79
C LYS A 54 8.03 -2.95 -2.28
N LEU A 55 6.88 -2.29 -2.21
CA LEU A 55 5.69 -2.67 -2.92
C LEU A 55 6.00 -2.40 -4.38
N ASP A 56 6.49 -3.43 -5.04
CA ASP A 56 6.54 -3.52 -6.49
C ASP A 56 5.08 -3.55 -6.96
N PHE A 57 4.43 -2.39 -6.95
CA PHE A 57 3.21 -2.15 -7.68
C PHE A 57 3.61 -2.05 -9.15
N ALA A 58 4.09 -3.16 -9.71
CA ALA A 58 4.03 -3.41 -11.13
C ALA A 58 2.54 -3.38 -11.48
N TYR A 59 2.08 -2.22 -11.91
CA TYR A 59 0.83 -2.08 -12.65
C TYR A 59 1.20 -2.07 -14.13
#